data_AF-A0A656JR72-F1
#
_entry.id   AF-A0A656JR72-F1
#
_cell.length_a   1.000
_cell.length_b   1.000
_cell.length_c   1.000
_cell.angle_alpha   90.00
_cell.angle_beta   90.00
_cell.angle_gamma   90.00
#
_symmetry.space_group_name_H-M   'P 1'
#
loop_
_entity.id
_entity.type
_entity.pdbx_description
1 polymer ?
#
loop_
_entity_poly.entity_id
_entity_poly.type
_entity_poly.pdbx_seq_one_letter_code
_entity_poly.pdbx_strand_id
1 'polypeptide(L)'
;WLTWNLLAKADLAALWSTSGDGTMPFASGFDIAIAMPLSWLPLIADYSRFGRRAKSVFGGTAVGFFIGNVWLMSLGVAYTLAFAPSGEINALLLALAGAGLGIPLLLILLDETENAFADIHSAAVSSALLSRLKVEHLALAIGVICTLIACLAPLAQYQNFLLLIGSVFAPLFGVVLVDHFILRRRSGQVAEGGLRCMSLLAWLGGISTYHLLANLYPQIGATLPALIVAGVLQL
;
A
#
# COMPACT_ATOMS: atom_id res chain seq x y z
N TRP A 1 -12.65 20.02 -1.87
CA TRP A 1 -13.46 20.47 -0.71
C TRP A 1 -12.71 20.34 0.61
N LEU A 2 -12.14 19.17 0.94
CA LEU A 2 -11.39 18.96 2.20
C LEU A 2 -10.26 19.98 2.40
N THR A 3 -9.45 20.23 1.37
CA THR A 3 -8.43 21.29 1.42
C THR A 3 -9.01 22.65 1.79
N TRP A 4 -10.11 23.05 1.14
CA TRP A 4 -10.77 24.32 1.43
C TRP A 4 -11.29 24.38 2.86
N ASN A 5 -11.92 23.30 3.33
CA ASN A 5 -12.46 23.21 4.68
C ASN A 5 -11.37 23.29 5.76
N LEU A 6 -10.23 22.61 5.54
CA LEU A 6 -9.05 22.71 6.40
C LEU A 6 -8.53 24.16 6.44
N LEU A 7 -8.31 24.78 5.28
CA LEU A 7 -7.82 26.17 5.20
C LEU A 7 -8.77 27.18 5.86
N ALA A 8 -10.07 26.92 5.81
CA ALA A 8 -11.08 27.81 6.39
C ALA A 8 -11.26 27.65 7.91
N LYS A 9 -10.90 26.50 8.48
CA LYS A 9 -11.21 26.15 9.88
C LYS A 9 -10.00 25.90 10.77
N ALA A 10 -8.85 25.56 10.19
CA ALA A 10 -7.65 25.22 10.95
C ALA A 10 -6.59 26.32 10.84
N ASP A 11 -5.84 26.52 11.92
CA ASP A 11 -4.67 27.41 11.94
C ASP A 11 -3.45 26.67 11.40
N LEU A 12 -3.12 26.90 10.13
CA LEU A 12 -1.99 26.25 9.46
C LEU A 12 -0.64 26.56 10.10
N ALA A 13 -0.47 27.76 10.67
CA ALA A 13 0.80 28.15 11.29
C ALA A 13 1.00 27.37 12.59
N ALA A 14 -0.07 27.22 13.37
CA ALA A 14 -0.05 26.37 14.56
C ALA A 14 0.22 24.91 14.20
N LEU A 15 -0.47 24.36 13.19
CA LEU A 15 -0.27 22.98 12.74
C LEU A 15 1.17 22.71 12.28
N TRP A 16 1.78 23.65 11.57
CA TRP A 16 3.16 23.52 11.09
C TRP A 16 4.19 23.52 12.23
N SER A 17 3.86 24.20 13.34
CA SER A 17 4.72 24.26 14.52
C SER A 17 4.60 23.06 15.45
N THR A 18 3.63 22.16 15.22
CA THR A 18 3.41 20.98 16.05
C THR A 18 4.56 19.98 15.92
N SER A 19 5.28 19.76 17.01
CA SER A 19 6.32 18.73 17.08
C SER A 19 5.71 17.33 17.26
N GLY A 20 6.31 16.32 16.63
CA GLY A 20 6.01 14.93 16.94
C GLY A 20 6.37 14.58 18.40
N ASP A 21 5.64 13.64 18.97
CA ASP A 21 5.83 13.16 20.34
C ASP A 21 7.04 12.22 20.52
N GLY A 22 7.73 11.88 19.42
CA GLY A 22 8.89 11.00 19.41
C GLY A 22 8.59 9.53 19.70
N THR A 23 7.31 9.13 19.73
CA THR A 23 6.89 7.76 20.05
C THR A 23 7.28 6.75 18.97
N MET A 24 7.44 7.20 17.73
CA MET A 24 7.79 6.35 16.58
C MET A 24 9.08 6.85 15.90
N PRO A 25 10.06 5.96 15.64
CA PRO A 25 11.21 6.28 14.82
C PRO A 25 10.81 6.65 13.39
N PHE A 26 11.50 7.62 12.80
CA PHE A 26 11.25 8.06 11.42
C PHE A 26 11.25 6.89 10.42
N ALA A 27 12.19 5.96 10.55
CA ALA A 27 12.30 4.82 9.63
C ALA A 27 11.08 3.88 9.70
N SER A 28 10.50 3.67 10.89
CA SER A 28 9.26 2.90 11.04
C SER A 28 8.06 3.63 10.44
N GLY A 29 7.98 4.95 10.63
CA GLY A 29 6.96 5.79 9.97
C GLY A 29 7.08 5.75 8.44
N PHE A 30 8.31 5.76 7.92
CA PHE A 30 8.58 5.58 6.50
C PHE A 30 8.14 4.21 5.99
N ASP A 31 8.43 3.12 6.73
CA ASP A 31 7.99 1.77 6.37
C ASP A 31 6.46 1.67 6.28
N ILE A 32 5.73 2.29 7.21
CA ILE A 32 4.27 2.34 7.17
C ILE A 32 3.79 3.14 5.95
N ALA A 33 4.40 4.30 5.70
CA ALA A 33 4.02 5.18 4.60
C ALA A 33 4.21 4.52 3.23
N ILE A 34 5.27 3.72 3.05
CA ILE A 34 5.56 3.05 1.77
C ILE A 34 4.83 1.70 1.60
N ALA A 35 4.42 1.06 2.70
CA ALA A 35 3.75 -0.24 2.65
C ALA A 35 2.47 -0.23 1.81
N MET A 36 1.66 0.82 1.93
CA MET A 36 0.43 0.97 1.15
C MET A 36 0.73 1.14 -0.34
N PRO A 37 1.54 2.12 -0.80
CA PRO A 37 1.98 2.20 -2.20
C PRO A 37 2.55 0.90 -2.79
N LEU A 38 3.31 0.14 -2.00
CA LEU A 38 3.92 -1.11 -2.45
C LEU A 38 2.89 -2.19 -2.82
N SER A 39 1.75 -2.25 -2.13
CA SER A 39 0.70 -3.24 -2.44
C SER A 39 0.01 -2.98 -3.78
N TRP A 40 0.08 -1.74 -4.29
CA TRP A 40 -0.57 -1.31 -5.54
C TRP A 40 0.33 -1.47 -6.78
N LEU A 41 1.60 -1.79 -6.60
CA LEU A 41 2.53 -2.00 -7.71
C LEU A 41 2.09 -3.08 -8.73
N PRO A 42 1.48 -4.22 -8.32
CA PRO A 42 0.94 -5.18 -9.29
C PRO A 42 -0.17 -4.58 -10.14
N LEU A 43 -1.06 -3.80 -9.54
CA LEU A 43 -2.15 -3.13 -10.25
C LEU A 43 -1.60 -2.11 -11.26
N ILE A 44 -0.58 -1.35 -10.88
CA ILE A 44 0.11 -0.44 -11.81
C ILE A 44 0.68 -1.20 -13.00
N ALA A 45 1.21 -2.41 -12.79
CA ALA A 45 1.71 -3.24 -13.87
C ALA A 45 0.60 -3.60 -14.88
N ASP A 46 -0.60 -3.92 -14.42
CA ASP A 46 -1.76 -4.25 -15.26
C ASP A 46 -2.21 -3.11 -16.17
N TYR A 47 -2.17 -1.87 -15.69
CA TYR A 47 -2.48 -0.70 -16.51
C TYR A 47 -1.32 -0.30 -17.42
N SER A 48 -0.09 -0.41 -16.92
CA SER A 48 1.13 0.00 -17.65
C SER A 48 1.35 -0.79 -18.94
N ARG A 49 0.86 -2.04 -19.01
CA ARG A 49 0.99 -2.91 -20.20
C ARG A 49 0.31 -2.36 -21.45
N PHE A 50 -0.69 -1.50 -21.29
CA PHE A 50 -1.40 -0.84 -22.40
C PHE A 50 -0.72 0.48 -22.84
N GLY A 51 0.35 0.89 -22.15
CA GLY A 51 1.04 2.12 -22.43
C GLY A 51 1.91 2.07 -23.69
N ARG A 52 1.94 3.17 -24.45
CA ARG A 52 2.67 3.24 -25.73
C ARG A 52 4.19 3.28 -25.59
N ARG A 53 4.72 3.89 -24.51
CA ARG A 53 6.16 4.09 -24.28
C ARG A 53 6.50 3.97 -22.79
N ALA A 54 7.40 3.05 -22.44
CA ALA A 54 7.80 2.78 -21.06
C ALA A 54 8.22 4.03 -20.26
N LYS A 55 9.02 4.93 -20.86
CA LYS A 55 9.46 6.17 -20.21
C LYS A 55 8.30 7.12 -19.89
N SER A 56 7.32 7.21 -20.79
CA SER A 56 6.16 8.09 -20.62
C SER A 56 5.20 7.54 -19.57
N VAL A 57 5.02 6.21 -19.56
CA VAL A 57 4.20 5.52 -18.55
C VAL A 57 4.84 5.70 -17.18
N PHE A 58 6.13 5.42 -17.04
CA PHE A 58 6.86 5.60 -15.79
C PHE A 58 6.79 7.05 -15.29
N GLY A 59 7.12 8.03 -16.14
CA GLY A 59 7.12 9.44 -15.74
C GLY A 59 5.73 9.94 -15.35
N GLY A 60 4.70 9.60 -16.13
CA GLY A 60 3.32 9.98 -15.84
C GLY A 60 2.81 9.38 -14.53
N THR A 61 3.05 8.07 -14.33
CA THR A 61 2.66 7.38 -13.09
C THR A 61 3.44 7.92 -11.88
N ALA A 62 4.76 8.11 -11.99
CA ALA A 62 5.57 8.59 -10.88
C ALA A 62 5.15 10.01 -10.44
N VAL A 63 4.97 10.94 -11.38
CA VAL A 63 4.57 12.32 -11.06
C VAL A 63 3.14 12.37 -10.54
N GLY A 64 2.21 11.66 -11.18
CA GLY A 64 0.81 11.62 -10.74
C GLY A 64 0.68 11.04 -9.34
N PHE A 65 1.35 9.91 -9.09
CA PHE A 65 1.35 9.25 -7.78
C PHE A 65 2.01 10.12 -6.71
N PHE A 66 3.14 10.76 -7.01
CA PHE A 66 3.81 11.66 -6.09
C PHE A 66 2.93 12.84 -5.68
N ILE A 67 2.33 13.55 -6.66
CA ILE A 67 1.46 14.70 -6.38
C ILE A 67 0.25 14.26 -5.55
N GLY A 68 -0.40 13.15 -5.94
CA GLY A 68 -1.56 12.62 -5.23
C GLY A 68 -1.23 12.23 -3.78
N ASN A 69 -0.15 11.47 -3.56
CA ASN A 69 0.25 11.04 -2.23
C ASN A 69 0.67 12.20 -1.34
N VAL A 70 1.53 13.09 -1.83
CA VAL A 70 1.97 14.26 -1.04
C VAL A 70 0.75 15.09 -0.64
N TRP A 71 -0.19 15.31 -1.55
CA TRP A 71 -1.39 16.09 -1.27
C TRP A 71 -2.29 15.41 -0.24
N LEU A 72 -2.69 14.16 -0.48
CA LEU A 72 -3.66 13.45 0.38
C LEU A 72 -3.07 13.06 1.73
N MET A 73 -1.80 12.64 1.79
CA MET A 73 -1.14 12.35 3.07
C MET A 73 -0.97 13.62 3.91
N SER A 74 -0.58 14.74 3.29
CA SER A 74 -0.46 16.02 4.01
C SER A 74 -1.82 16.48 4.54
N LEU A 75 -2.89 16.32 3.75
CA LEU A 75 -4.26 16.58 4.22
C LEU A 75 -4.64 15.67 5.39
N GLY A 76 -4.32 14.37 5.31
CA GLY A 76 -4.59 13.43 6.39
C GLY A 76 -3.91 13.84 7.69
N VAL A 77 -2.61 14.16 7.65
CA VAL A 77 -1.84 14.65 8.81
C VAL A 77 -2.46 15.94 9.36
N ALA A 78 -2.72 16.92 8.51
CA ALA A 78 -3.26 18.21 8.94
C ALA A 78 -4.66 18.07 9.56
N TYR A 79 -5.53 17.21 9.01
CA TYR A 79 -6.85 16.94 9.58
C TYR A 79 -6.76 16.22 10.91
N THR A 80 -5.86 15.25 11.06
CA THR A 80 -5.63 14.56 12.33
C THR A 80 -5.18 15.56 13.40
N LEU A 81 -4.19 16.40 13.08
CA LEU A 81 -3.68 17.41 14.00
C LEU A 81 -4.72 18.49 14.36
N ALA A 82 -5.58 18.89 13.41
CA ALA A 82 -6.57 19.94 13.62
C ALA A 82 -7.85 19.48 14.32
N PHE A 83 -8.29 18.24 14.08
CA PHE A 83 -9.64 17.78 14.44
C PHE A 83 -9.68 16.46 15.21
N ALA A 84 -8.56 15.77 15.39
CA ALA A 84 -8.46 14.52 16.15
C ALA A 84 -7.42 14.62 17.28
N PRO A 85 -7.61 15.51 18.28
CA PRO A 85 -6.64 15.77 19.34
C PRO A 85 -6.35 14.55 20.24
N SER A 86 -7.26 13.56 20.29
CA SER A 86 -7.06 12.30 21.01
C SER A 86 -6.26 11.24 20.23
N GLY A 87 -5.90 11.50 18.97
CA GLY A 87 -5.23 10.52 18.10
C GLY A 87 -6.11 9.33 17.71
N GLU A 88 -7.40 9.36 18.03
CA GLU A 88 -8.33 8.28 17.70
C GLU A 88 -8.69 8.33 16.21
N ILE A 89 -8.47 7.20 15.52
CA ILE A 89 -8.84 7.00 14.10
C ILE A 89 -10.32 7.33 13.86
N ASN A 90 -11.18 7.03 14.84
CA ASN A 90 -12.61 7.34 14.80
C ASN A 90 -12.91 8.84 14.84
N ALA A 91 -12.05 9.67 15.43
CA ALA A 91 -12.25 11.11 15.50
C ALA A 91 -12.12 11.76 14.11
N LEU A 92 -11.22 11.26 13.26
CA LEU A 92 -11.11 11.72 11.86
C LEU A 92 -12.38 11.36 11.07
N LEU A 93 -12.86 10.12 11.19
CA LEU A 93 -14.10 9.66 10.55
C LEU A 93 -15.32 10.46 11.04
N LEU A 94 -15.39 10.73 12.34
CA LEU A 94 -16.46 11.53 12.93
C LEU A 94 -16.39 13.00 12.48
N ALA A 95 -15.19 13.56 12.37
CA ALA A 95 -14.97 14.89 11.83
C ALA A 95 -15.39 14.97 10.36
N LEU A 96 -15.06 13.97 9.55
CA LEU A 96 -15.47 13.86 8.14
C LEU A 96 -16.98 13.65 7.97
N ALA A 97 -17.59 12.84 8.85
CA ALA A 97 -19.02 12.58 8.85
C ALA A 97 -19.83 13.83 9.28
N GLY A 98 -19.34 14.58 10.28
CA GLY A 98 -19.96 15.81 10.75
C GLY A 98 -19.69 17.02 9.85
N ALA A 99 -18.58 17.03 9.10
CA ALA A 99 -18.23 18.12 8.22
C ALA A 99 -18.99 18.02 6.88
N GLY A 100 -19.59 19.13 6.44
CA GLY A 100 -20.27 19.19 5.15
C GLY A 100 -21.47 18.24 5.01
N LEU A 101 -22.20 17.97 6.11
CA LEU A 101 -23.35 17.06 6.15
C LEU A 101 -23.01 15.60 5.72
N GLY A 102 -21.76 15.17 5.88
CA GLY A 102 -21.31 13.82 5.50
C GLY A 102 -21.08 13.63 4.00
N ILE A 103 -21.28 14.65 3.17
CA ILE A 103 -20.98 14.63 1.73
C ILE A 103 -19.53 14.22 1.44
N PRO A 104 -18.50 14.71 2.16
CA PRO A 104 -17.11 14.32 1.89
C PRO A 104 -16.87 12.84 2.13
N LEU A 105 -17.44 12.30 3.21
CA LEU A 105 -17.36 10.88 3.53
C LEU A 105 -18.07 10.05 2.46
N LEU A 106 -19.24 10.49 1.99
CA LEU A 106 -19.97 9.82 0.92
C LEU A 106 -19.19 9.80 -0.41
N LEU A 107 -18.51 10.90 -0.74
CA LEU A 107 -17.65 10.95 -1.94
C LEU A 107 -16.46 10.00 -1.83
N ILE A 108 -15.83 9.91 -0.65
CA ILE A 108 -14.75 8.94 -0.40
C ILE A 108 -15.30 7.51 -0.51
N LEU A 109 -16.45 7.21 0.11
CA LEU A 109 -17.06 5.89 0.02
C LEU A 109 -17.36 5.51 -1.43
N LEU A 110 -17.87 6.45 -2.23
CA LEU A 110 -18.14 6.21 -3.64
C LEU A 110 -16.84 5.88 -4.41
N ASP A 111 -15.77 6.64 -4.19
CA ASP A 111 -14.45 6.37 -4.79
C ASP A 111 -13.91 4.98 -4.38
N GLU A 112 -14.07 4.62 -3.11
CA GLU A 112 -13.63 3.31 -2.59
C GLU A 112 -14.42 2.13 -3.15
N THR A 113 -15.65 2.33 -3.64
CA THR A 113 -16.41 1.23 -4.27
C THR A 113 -15.76 0.74 -5.56
N GLU A 114 -15.18 1.63 -6.36
CA GLU A 114 -14.51 1.25 -7.60
C GLU A 114 -13.21 0.49 -7.32
N ASN A 115 -12.45 0.93 -6.32
CA ASN A 115 -11.24 0.24 -5.86
C ASN A 115 -11.56 -1.16 -5.33
N ALA A 116 -12.55 -1.27 -4.43
CA ALA A 116 -12.97 -2.56 -3.89
C ALA A 116 -13.43 -3.52 -4.99
N PHE A 117 -14.15 -3.03 -6.00
CA PHE A 117 -14.53 -3.82 -7.17
C PHE A 117 -13.30 -4.31 -7.96
N ALA A 118 -12.34 -3.43 -8.23
CA ALA A 118 -11.13 -3.77 -8.99
C ALA A 118 -10.29 -4.84 -8.27
N ASP A 119 -10.12 -4.73 -6.95
CA ASP A 119 -9.35 -5.67 -6.15
C ASP A 119 -10.02 -7.05 -6.07
N ILE A 120 -11.33 -7.10 -5.81
CA ILE A 120 -12.10 -8.36 -5.79
C ILE A 120 -12.04 -9.02 -7.17
N HIS A 121 -12.18 -8.25 -8.25
CA HIS A 121 -12.11 -8.77 -9.61
C HIS A 121 -10.71 -9.32 -9.92
N SER A 122 -9.65 -8.58 -9.60
CA SER A 122 -8.26 -9.02 -9.81
C SER A 122 -7.94 -10.30 -9.04
N ALA A 123 -8.36 -10.38 -7.77
CA ALA A 123 -8.20 -11.58 -6.95
C ALA A 123 -9.00 -12.77 -7.50
N ALA A 124 -10.23 -12.55 -7.99
CA ALA A 124 -11.06 -13.60 -8.57
C ALA A 124 -10.48 -14.15 -9.88
N VAL A 125 -10.01 -13.28 -10.78
CA VAL A 125 -9.37 -13.69 -12.04
C VAL A 125 -8.07 -14.45 -11.75
N SER A 126 -7.24 -13.96 -10.83
CA SER A 126 -6.01 -14.63 -10.42
C SER A 126 -6.28 -16.01 -9.81
N SER A 127 -7.33 -16.12 -8.99
CA SER A 127 -7.74 -17.38 -8.38
C SER A 127 -8.34 -18.36 -9.39
N ALA A 128 -9.05 -17.88 -10.41
CA ALA A 128 -9.60 -18.69 -11.50
C ALA A 128 -8.53 -19.28 -12.43
N LEU A 129 -7.30 -18.74 -12.41
CA LEU A 129 -6.16 -19.37 -13.11
C LEU A 129 -5.65 -20.59 -12.35
N LEU A 130 -5.77 -20.59 -11.02
CA LEU A 130 -5.35 -21.69 -10.14
C LEU A 130 -6.47 -22.72 -9.91
N SER A 131 -7.73 -22.28 -10.02
CA SER A 131 -8.93 -23.06 -9.79
C SER A 131 -9.80 -23.12 -11.04
N ARG A 132 -10.39 -24.28 -11.38
CA ARG A 132 -11.32 -24.39 -12.52
C ARG A 132 -12.71 -23.78 -12.25
N LEU A 133 -12.86 -22.94 -11.23
CA LEU A 133 -14.11 -22.28 -10.87
C LEU A 133 -14.33 -21.01 -11.72
N LYS A 134 -15.59 -20.66 -11.92
CA LYS A 134 -15.94 -19.44 -12.66
C LYS A 134 -15.65 -18.19 -11.84
N VAL A 135 -15.23 -17.12 -12.51
CA VAL A 135 -14.85 -15.84 -11.90
C VAL A 135 -15.98 -15.23 -11.08
N GLU A 136 -17.24 -15.37 -11.49
CA GLU A 136 -18.38 -14.77 -10.79
C GLU A 136 -18.57 -15.36 -9.38
N HIS A 137 -18.35 -16.68 -9.24
CA HIS A 137 -18.47 -17.35 -7.94
C HIS A 137 -17.29 -17.01 -7.03
N LEU A 138 -16.09 -16.92 -7.60
CA LEU A 138 -14.90 -16.51 -6.87
C LEU A 138 -15.00 -15.04 -6.41
N ALA A 139 -15.48 -14.14 -7.27
CA ALA A 139 -15.69 -12.74 -6.93
C ALA A 139 -16.71 -12.59 -5.79
N LEU A 140 -17.84 -13.32 -5.85
CA LEU A 140 -18.83 -13.32 -4.77
C LEU A 140 -18.22 -13.85 -3.46
N ALA A 141 -17.52 -14.98 -3.51
CA ALA A 141 -16.89 -15.58 -2.33
C ALA A 141 -15.85 -14.66 -1.70
N ILE A 142 -14.96 -14.07 -2.51
CA ILE A 142 -13.93 -13.13 -2.07
C ILE A 142 -14.60 -11.88 -1.48
N GLY A 143 -15.62 -11.32 -2.13
CA GLY A 143 -16.35 -10.16 -1.61
C GLY A 143 -17.01 -10.43 -0.25
N VAL A 144 -17.63 -11.60 -0.06
CA VAL A 144 -18.19 -12.02 1.23
C VAL A 144 -17.09 -12.15 2.29
N ILE A 145 -15.97 -12.80 1.95
CA ILE A 145 -14.84 -12.97 2.87
C ILE A 145 -14.25 -11.61 3.27
N CYS A 146 -14.00 -10.71 2.31
CA CYS A 146 -13.50 -9.36 2.56
C CYS A 146 -14.47 -8.58 3.45
N THR A 147 -15.79 -8.71 3.23
CA THR A 147 -16.81 -8.06 4.06
C THR A 147 -16.78 -8.59 5.50
N LEU A 148 -16.69 -9.91 5.67
CA LEU A 148 -16.60 -10.53 7.00
C LEU A 148 -15.32 -10.10 7.73
N ILE A 149 -14.18 -10.06 7.02
CA ILE A 149 -12.92 -9.55 7.56
C ILE A 149 -13.09 -8.09 7.97
N ALA A 150 -13.68 -7.24 7.12
CA ALA A 150 -13.91 -5.84 7.44
C ALA A 150 -14.80 -5.64 8.69
N CYS A 151 -15.81 -6.49 8.90
CA CYS A 151 -16.66 -6.44 10.09
C CYS A 151 -15.94 -6.85 11.39
N LEU A 152 -14.90 -7.67 11.30
CA LEU A 152 -14.19 -8.24 12.45
C LEU A 152 -12.79 -7.64 12.66
N ALA A 153 -12.27 -6.89 11.67
CA ALA A 153 -10.92 -6.38 11.67
C ALA A 153 -10.71 -5.32 12.77
N PRO A 154 -9.74 -5.52 13.67
CA PRO A 154 -9.42 -4.52 14.68
C PRO A 154 -8.67 -3.35 14.04
N LEU A 155 -9.32 -2.19 13.92
CA LEU A 155 -8.71 -0.95 13.42
C LEU A 155 -7.43 -0.56 14.18
N ALA A 156 -7.36 -0.90 15.47
CA ALA A 156 -6.16 -0.68 16.29
C ALA A 156 -4.92 -1.46 15.79
N GLN A 157 -5.09 -2.53 15.02
CA GLN A 157 -3.99 -3.32 14.45
C GLN A 157 -3.72 -2.96 12.98
N TYR A 158 -4.36 -1.93 12.43
CA TYR A 158 -4.20 -1.54 11.03
C TYR A 158 -2.72 -1.24 10.68
N GLN A 159 -1.98 -0.62 11.61
CA GLN A 159 -0.54 -0.41 11.47
C GLN A 159 0.22 -1.74 11.29
N ASN A 160 -0.07 -2.75 12.12
CA ASN A 160 0.59 -4.06 12.04
C ASN A 160 0.26 -4.77 10.73
N PHE A 161 -0.97 -4.58 10.24
CA PHE A 161 -1.39 -5.09 8.95
C PHE A 161 -0.62 -4.44 7.78
N LEU A 162 -0.41 -3.12 7.81
CA LEU A 162 0.42 -2.42 6.82
C LEU A 162 1.85 -2.95 6.83
N LEU A 163 2.47 -3.10 8.01
CA LEU A 163 3.81 -3.66 8.12
C LEU A 163 3.88 -5.12 7.62
N LEU A 164 2.85 -5.92 7.87
CA LEU A 164 2.76 -7.30 7.35
C LEU A 164 2.69 -7.32 5.82
N ILE A 165 1.89 -6.45 5.21
CA ILE A 165 1.86 -6.31 3.74
C ILE A 165 3.23 -5.87 3.23
N GLY A 166 3.85 -4.87 3.87
CA GLY A 166 5.20 -4.41 3.54
C GLY A 166 6.24 -5.53 3.58
N SER A 167 6.15 -6.43 4.58
CA SER A 167 7.08 -7.55 4.75
C SER A 167 7.01 -8.59 3.64
N VAL A 168 5.84 -8.74 3.01
CA VAL A 168 5.59 -9.71 1.94
C VAL A 168 5.94 -9.12 0.58
N PHE A 169 5.45 -7.91 0.30
CA PHE A 169 5.57 -7.29 -1.02
C PHE A 169 6.97 -6.72 -1.30
N ALA A 170 7.62 -6.08 -0.31
CA ALA A 170 8.93 -5.47 -0.56
C ALA A 170 10.01 -6.49 -0.98
N PRO A 171 10.17 -7.63 -0.28
CA PRO A 171 11.05 -8.72 -0.73
C PRO A 171 10.68 -9.28 -2.10
N LEU A 172 9.38 -9.43 -2.37
CA LEU A 172 8.90 -9.97 -3.65
C LEU A 172 9.36 -9.10 -4.81
N PHE A 173 9.26 -7.78 -4.66
CA PHE A 173 9.76 -6.84 -5.67
C PHE A 173 11.27 -6.87 -5.80
N GLY A 174 12.02 -7.05 -4.70
CA GLY A 174 13.46 -7.26 -4.75
C GLY A 174 13.85 -8.42 -5.67
N VAL A 175 13.19 -9.58 -5.48
CA VAL A 175 13.38 -10.78 -6.31
C VAL A 175 13.00 -10.51 -7.78
N VAL A 176 11.82 -9.94 -8.02
CA VAL A 176 11.31 -9.68 -9.38
C VAL A 176 12.19 -8.69 -10.15
N LEU A 177 12.66 -7.63 -9.49
CA LEU A 177 13.54 -6.62 -10.11
C LEU A 177 14.88 -7.24 -10.53
N VAL A 178 15.51 -8.01 -9.66
CA VAL A 178 16.79 -8.67 -9.96
C VAL A 178 16.61 -9.71 -11.05
N ASP A 179 15.58 -10.54 -10.97
CA ASP A 179 15.32 -11.55 -11.99
C ASP A 179 15.09 -10.92 -13.38
N HIS A 180 14.27 -9.87 -13.46
CA HIS A 180 13.93 -9.25 -14.72
C HIS A 180 15.09 -8.42 -15.31
N PHE A 181 15.71 -7.54 -14.51
CA PHE A 181 16.70 -6.58 -15.02
C PHE A 181 18.12 -7.13 -15.06
N ILE A 182 18.52 -7.98 -14.11
CA ILE A 182 19.90 -8.46 -14.00
C ILE A 182 20.05 -9.83 -14.65
N LEU A 183 19.26 -10.82 -14.21
CA LEU A 183 19.41 -12.20 -14.68
C LEU A 183 18.89 -12.37 -16.11
N ARG A 184 17.66 -11.92 -16.38
CA ARG A 184 17.04 -12.02 -17.71
C ARG A 184 17.41 -10.87 -18.65
N ARG A 185 18.04 -9.81 -18.14
CA ARG A 185 18.40 -8.60 -18.93
C ARG A 185 17.25 -8.08 -19.80
N ARG A 186 16.03 -8.06 -19.24
CA ARG A 186 14.77 -7.68 -19.92
C ARG A 186 14.34 -8.61 -21.06
N SER A 187 14.88 -9.83 -21.13
CA SER A 187 14.38 -10.88 -22.01
C SER A 187 12.97 -11.27 -21.58
N GLY A 188 12.01 -11.19 -22.50
CA GLY A 188 10.62 -11.65 -22.31
C GLY A 188 10.47 -13.17 -22.31
N GLN A 189 11.56 -13.92 -22.40
CA GLN A 189 11.54 -15.37 -22.26
C GLN A 189 11.24 -15.72 -20.81
N VAL A 190 9.96 -15.97 -20.51
CA VAL A 190 9.54 -16.62 -19.28
C VAL A 190 9.90 -18.09 -19.40
N ALA A 191 10.70 -18.61 -18.45
CA ALA A 191 11.02 -20.04 -18.44
C ALA A 191 9.71 -20.82 -18.25
N GLU A 192 9.49 -21.86 -19.05
CA GLU A 192 8.26 -22.64 -19.01
C GLU A 192 8.08 -23.27 -17.61
N GLY A 193 6.93 -22.96 -16.99
CA GLY A 193 6.25 -23.68 -15.92
C GLY A 193 7.08 -24.23 -14.75
N GLY A 194 6.97 -23.59 -13.56
CA GLY A 194 7.38 -24.22 -12.29
C GLY A 194 7.62 -23.22 -11.16
N LEU A 195 7.50 -23.71 -9.92
CA LEU A 195 7.93 -22.97 -8.73
C LEU A 195 9.47 -22.91 -8.69
N ARG A 196 10.04 -21.72 -8.79
CA ARG A 196 11.49 -21.52 -8.65
C ARG A 196 11.85 -21.50 -7.17
N CYS A 197 12.23 -22.65 -6.61
CA CYS A 197 12.58 -22.78 -5.20
C CYS A 197 13.63 -21.75 -4.74
N MET A 198 14.62 -21.42 -5.57
CA MET A 198 15.62 -20.39 -5.24
C MET A 198 14.99 -19.00 -5.06
N SER A 199 14.04 -18.64 -5.92
CA SER A 199 13.32 -17.36 -5.80
C SER A 199 12.40 -17.33 -4.57
N LEU A 200 11.79 -18.46 -4.21
CA LEU A 200 11.02 -18.58 -2.98
C LEU A 200 11.92 -18.45 -1.74
N LEU A 201 13.11 -19.07 -1.74
CA LEU A 201 14.07 -18.95 -0.64
C LEU A 201 14.61 -17.53 -0.50
N ALA A 202 14.93 -16.86 -1.61
CA ALA A 202 15.35 -15.46 -1.60
C ALA A 202 14.26 -14.54 -1.03
N TRP A 203 13.00 -14.79 -1.43
CA TRP A 203 11.84 -14.08 -0.90
C TRP A 203 11.64 -14.31 0.60
N LEU A 204 11.69 -15.57 1.07
CA LEU A 204 11.60 -15.92 2.49
C LEU A 204 12.74 -15.32 3.32
N GLY A 205 13.94 -15.23 2.76
CA GLY A 205 15.08 -14.54 3.38
C GLY A 205 14.82 -13.05 3.57
N GLY A 206 14.20 -12.40 2.58
CA GLY A 206 13.75 -11.00 2.70
C GLY A 206 12.65 -10.82 3.75
N ILE A 207 11.63 -11.69 3.78
CA ILE A 207 10.57 -11.66 4.81
C ILE A 207 11.18 -11.78 6.21
N SER A 208 12.10 -12.72 6.38
CA SER A 208 12.79 -12.95 7.65
C SER A 208 13.62 -11.73 8.06
N THR A 209 14.33 -11.12 7.10
CA THR A 209 15.07 -9.86 7.32
C THR A 209 14.14 -8.73 7.76
N TYR A 210 12.97 -8.60 7.12
CA TYR A 210 11.98 -7.59 7.47
C TYR A 210 11.53 -7.74 8.92
N HIS A 211 11.09 -8.94 9.32
CA HIS A 211 10.62 -9.17 10.68
C HIS A 211 11.74 -9.06 11.73
N LEU A 212 12.97 -9.44 11.40
CA LEU A 212 14.11 -9.24 12.29
C LEU A 212 14.39 -7.74 12.51
N LEU A 213 14.43 -6.95 11.44
CA LEU A 213 14.71 -5.51 11.54
C LEU A 213 13.56 -4.74 12.20
N ALA A 214 12.32 -5.05 11.86
CA ALA A 214 11.14 -4.42 12.46
C ALA A 214 11.10 -4.62 13.98
N ASN A 215 11.55 -5.78 14.48
CA ASN A 215 11.54 -6.09 15.92
C ASN A 215 12.82 -5.64 16.65
N LEU A 216 14.00 -5.79 16.04
CA LEU A 216 15.29 -5.56 16.72
C LEU A 216 15.87 -4.16 16.46
N TYR A 217 15.64 -3.60 15.27
CA TYR A 217 16.24 -2.34 14.83
C TYR A 217 15.23 -1.44 14.11
N PRO A 218 14.11 -1.04 14.76
CA PRO A 218 13.07 -0.20 14.14
C PRO A 218 13.59 1.18 13.68
N GLN A 219 14.75 1.60 14.20
CA GLN A 219 15.42 2.84 13.79
C GLN A 219 16.02 2.80 12.38
N ILE A 220 16.32 1.60 11.85
CA ILE A 220 16.92 1.43 10.52
C ILE A 220 15.82 1.34 9.44
N GLY A 221 14.64 0.83 9.82
CA GLY A 221 13.58 0.47 8.90
C GLY A 221 13.82 -0.90 8.27
N ALA A 222 12.73 -1.60 7.96
CA ALA A 222 12.72 -2.99 7.52
C ALA A 222 12.51 -3.12 6.00
N THR A 223 11.77 -2.20 5.38
CA THR A 223 11.30 -2.36 3.99
C THR A 223 12.44 -2.36 2.97
N LEU A 224 13.29 -1.32 2.99
CA LEU A 224 14.38 -1.18 2.02
C LEU A 224 15.46 -2.26 2.20
N PRO A 225 15.93 -2.57 3.43
CA PRO A 225 16.89 -3.65 3.61
C PRO A 225 16.34 -5.02 3.20
N ALA A 226 15.08 -5.31 3.52
CA ALA A 226 14.45 -6.58 3.12
C ALA A 226 14.35 -6.73 1.61
N LEU A 227 14.02 -5.65 0.89
CA LEU A 227 14.02 -5.60 -0.57
C LEU A 227 15.43 -5.88 -1.14
N ILE A 228 16.46 -5.23 -0.59
CA ILE A 228 17.85 -5.38 -1.04
C ILE A 228 18.33 -6.81 -0.78
N VAL A 229 18.12 -7.35 0.43
CA VAL A 229 18.54 -8.71 0.79
C VAL A 229 17.86 -9.74 -0.10
N ALA A 230 16.55 -9.63 -0.33
CA ALA A 230 15.83 -10.53 -1.22
C ALA A 230 16.37 -10.48 -2.66
N GLY A 231 16.69 -9.27 -3.15
CA GLY A 231 17.32 -9.09 -4.46
C GLY A 231 18.72 -9.72 -4.53
N VAL A 232 19.56 -9.50 -3.51
CA VAL A 232 20.92 -10.07 -3.47
C VAL A 232 20.87 -11.59 -3.38
N LEU A 233 19.96 -12.17 -2.60
CA LEU A 233 19.77 -13.63 -2.51
C LEU A 233 19.26 -14.26 -3.82
N GLN A 234 18.67 -13.45 -4.71
CA GLN A 234 18.19 -13.90 -6.01
C GLN A 234 19.31 -13.94 -7.07
N LEU A 235 20.42 -13.21 -6.88
CA LEU A 235 21.57 -13.21 -7.80
C LEU A 235 22.25 -14.58 -7.84
#